data_AF-A0A259MJU5-F1
#
_entry.id   AF-A0A259MJU5-F1
#
_cell.length_a   1.000
_cell.length_b   1.000
_cell.length_c   1.000
_cell.angle_alpha   90.00
_cell.angle_beta   90.00
_cell.angle_gamma   90.00
#
_symmetry.space_group_name_H-M   'P 1'
#
loop_
_entity.id
_entity.type
_entity.pdbx_description
1 polymer ?
#
loop_
_entity_poly.entity_id
_entity_poly.type
_entity_poly.pdbx_seq_one_letter_code
_entity_poly.pdbx_strand_id
1 'polypeptide(L)' 'MDKLDRYDLNILAELQRNAALSNQELAERIGLSPSPCSRRVKQLEDDGYITGQVALLDRKKL' A
#
# COMPACT_ATOMS: atom_id res chain seq x y z
N MET A 1 11.70 13.96 -8.97
CA MET A 1 10.45 13.75 -8.23
C MET A 1 9.57 12.94 -9.16
N ASP A 2 9.66 11.62 -9.07
CA ASP A 2 8.83 10.76 -9.93
C ASP A 2 7.38 11.00 -9.60
N LYS A 3 6.60 11.29 -10.63
CA LYS A 3 5.20 11.65 -10.51
C LYS A 3 4.41 10.37 -10.29
N LEU A 4 3.87 10.19 -9.08
CA LEU A 4 2.95 9.10 -8.76
C LEU A 4 1.84 9.02 -9.82
N ASP A 5 1.65 7.84 -10.39
CA ASP A 5 0.54 7.60 -11.31
C ASP A 5 -0.74 7.21 -10.55
N ARG A 6 -1.83 6.98 -11.30
CA ARG A 6 -3.13 6.63 -10.71
C ARG A 6 -3.08 5.34 -9.89
N TYR A 7 -2.29 4.34 -10.33
CA TYR A 7 -2.17 3.08 -9.61
C TYR A 7 -1.38 3.25 -8.34
N ASP A 8 -0.32 4.05 -8.35
CA ASP A 8 0.47 4.32 -7.15
C ASP A 8 -0.37 5.03 -6.08
N LEU A 9 -1.15 6.04 -6.47
CA LEU A 9 -2.08 6.72 -5.57
C LEU A 9 -3.15 5.77 -5.02
N ASN A 10 -3.67 4.87 -5.85
CA ASN A 10 -4.66 3.88 -5.41
C ASN A 10 -4.06 2.84 -4.46
N ILE A 11 -2.82 2.39 -4.71
CA ILE A 11 -2.07 1.49 -3.82
C ILE A 11 -1.91 2.13 -2.44
N LEU A 12 -1.41 3.37 -2.40
CA LEU A 12 -1.24 4.11 -1.15
C LEU A 12 -2.58 4.28 -0.41
N ALA A 13 -3.64 4.62 -1.13
CA ALA A 13 -4.97 4.79 -0.54
C ALA A 13 -5.54 3.48 0.04
N GLU A 14 -5.38 2.34 -0.65
CA GLU A 14 -5.82 1.04 -0.14
C GLU A 14 -4.99 0.58 1.06
N LEU A 15 -3.65 0.69 0.99
CA LEU A 15 -2.76 0.29 2.08
C LEU A 15 -2.92 1.16 3.32
N GLN A 16 -3.19 2.46 3.15
CA GLN A 16 -3.48 3.35 4.27
C GLN A 16 -4.81 3.00 4.97
N ARG A 17 -5.80 2.48 4.22
CA ARG A 17 -7.04 1.96 4.80
C ARG A 17 -6.85 0.62 5.48
N ASN A 18 -6.10 -0.28 4.84
CA ASN A 18 -5.82 -1.61 5.35
C ASN A 18 -4.46 -2.11 4.87
N ALA A 19 -3.46 -1.95 5.73
CA ALA A 19 -2.09 -2.39 5.46
C ALA A 19 -1.94 -3.93 5.47
N ALA A 20 -2.94 -4.69 5.94
CA ALA A 20 -2.91 -6.15 5.99
C ALA A 20 -3.37 -6.83 4.69
N LEU A 21 -3.73 -6.07 3.66
CA LEU A 21 -4.09 -6.62 2.35
C LEU A 21 -2.89 -7.38 1.76
N SER A 22 -3.15 -8.59 1.28
CA SER A 22 -2.17 -9.30 0.46
C SER A 22 -1.97 -8.58 -0.88
N ASN A 23 -0.82 -8.80 -1.52
CA ASN A 23 -0.56 -8.26 -2.85
C ASN A 23 -1.59 -8.71 -3.89
N GLN A 24 -2.22 -9.88 -3.71
CA GLN A 24 -3.26 -10.37 -4.60
C GLN A 24 -4.56 -9.58 -4.41
N GLU A 25 -5.03 -9.42 -3.17
CA GLU A 25 -6.24 -8.64 -2.87
C GLU A 25 -6.09 -7.17 -3.26
N LEU A 26 -4.91 -6.60 -3.01
CA LEU A 26 -4.59 -5.23 -3.42
C LEU A 26 -4.67 -5.09 -4.94
N ALA A 27 -4.08 -6.02 -5.68
CA ALA A 27 -4.09 -6.02 -7.14
C ALA A 27 -5.51 -6.12 -7.71
N GLU A 28 -6.33 -7.01 -7.15
CA GLU A 28 -7.75 -7.15 -7.53
C GLU A 28 -8.53 -5.85 -7.30
N ARG A 29 -8.34 -5.19 -6.16
CA ARG A 29 -9.02 -3.92 -5.81
C ARG A 29 -8.65 -2.76 -6.74
N ILE A 30 -7.38 -2.68 -7.15
CA ILE A 30 -6.89 -1.58 -8.01
C ILE A 30 -6.98 -1.89 -9.50
N GLY A 31 -7.37 -3.11 -9.89
CA GLY A 31 -7.46 -3.54 -11.28
C GLY A 31 -6.10 -3.76 -11.96
N LEU A 32 -5.13 -4.33 -11.23
CA LEU A 32 -3.83 -4.77 -11.75
C LEU A 32 -3.66 -6.28 -11.57
N SER A 33 -2.67 -6.85 -12.25
CA SER A 33 -2.20 -8.20 -11.92
C SER A 33 -1.27 -8.17 -10.69
N PRO A 34 -1.11 -9.29 -9.96
CA PRO A 34 -0.33 -9.31 -8.72
C PRO A 34 1.16 -8.91 -8.87
N SER A 35 1.80 -9.29 -9.99
CA SER A 35 3.22 -9.01 -10.24
C SER A 35 3.55 -7.50 -10.35
N PRO A 36 2.89 -6.70 -11.22
CA PRO A 36 3.12 -5.26 -11.27
C PRO A 36 2.66 -4.54 -10.00
N CYS A 37 1.64 -5.02 -9.31
CA CYS A 37 1.21 -4.47 -8.02
C CYS A 37 2.34 -4.59 -6.99
N SER A 38 2.88 -5.80 -6.80
CA SER A 38 3.97 -6.03 -5.85
C SER A 38 5.23 -5.21 -6.17
N ARG A 39 5.59 -5.07 -7.45
CA ARG A 39 6.74 -4.22 -7.85
C ARG A 39 6.51 -2.74 -7.49
N ARG A 40 5.30 -2.22 -7.71
CA ARG A 40 4.95 -0.83 -7.38
C ARG A 40 4.95 -0.59 -5.87
N VAL A 41 4.38 -1.51 -5.09
CA VAL A 41 4.43 -1.42 -3.62
C VAL A 41 5.88 -1.33 -3.15
N LYS A 42 6.75 -2.22 -3.63
CA LYS A 42 8.18 -2.19 -3.30
C LYS A 42 8.84 -0.87 -3.69
N GLN A 43 8.55 -0.32 -4.87
CA GLN A 43 9.08 0.97 -5.30
C GLN A 43 8.62 2.11 -4.37
N LEU A 44 7.35 2.11 -3.96
CA LEU A 44 6.80 3.10 -3.04
C LEU A 44 7.41 3.02 -1.63
N GLU A 45 7.79 1.83 -1.19
CA GLU A 45 8.58 1.61 0.03
C GLU A 45 10.02 2.12 -0.14
N ASP A 46 10.70 1.72 -1.22
CA ASP A 46 12.09 2.08 -1.51
C ASP A 46 12.25 3.61 -1.71
N ASP A 47 11.26 4.27 -2.31
CA ASP A 47 11.21 5.73 -2.50
C ASP A 47 10.77 6.49 -1.23
N GLY A 48 10.39 5.78 -0.17
CA GLY A 48 10.02 6.36 1.12
C GLY A 48 8.61 6.96 1.18
N TYR A 49 7.73 6.69 0.20
CA TYR A 49 6.31 7.04 0.30
C TYR A 49 5.61 6.21 1.38
N ILE A 50 6.04 4.95 1.57
CA ILE A 50 5.59 4.08 2.66
C ILE A 50 6.70 4.05 3.71
N THR A 51 6.51 4.80 4.80
CA THR A 51 7.52 4.91 5.87
C THR A 51 7.48 3.79 6.88
N GLY A 52 6.39 3.02 6.94
CA GLY A 52 6.21 1.89 7.85
C GLY A 52 4.76 1.47 8.02
N GLN A 53 4.57 0.26 8.56
CA GLN A 53 3.26 -0.30 8.92
C GLN A 53 3.18 -0.40 10.45
N VAL A 54 2.08 0.07 11.04
CA VAL A 54 1.91 0.14 12.50
C VAL A 54 0.59 -0.47 12.95
N ALA A 55 0.59 -1.06 14.15
CA ALA A 55 -0.64 -1.48 14.82
C ALA A 55 -1.23 -0.29 15.60
N LEU A 56 -2.49 0.05 15.31
CA LEU A 56 -3.23 1.06 16.07
C LEU A 56 -3.86 0.39 17.30
N LEU A 57 -3.45 0.83 18.49
CA LEU A 57 -3.88 0.25 19.76
C LEU A 57 -5.02 1.06 20.38
N ASP A 58 -5.96 0.36 20.99
CA ASP A 58 -6.99 0.99 21.82
C ASP A 58 -6.40 1.42 23.16
N ARG A 59 -6.24 2.72 23.35
CA ARG A 59 -5.66 3.29 24.57
C ARG A 59 -6.45 2.95 25.84
N LYS A 60 -7.75 2.63 25.74
CA LYS A 60 -8.57 2.27 26.92
C LYS A 60 -8.34 0.84 27.40
N LYS A 61 -7.69 0.00 26.58
CA LYS A 61 -7.40 -1.41 26.89
C LYS A 61 -5.94 -1.66 27.29
N LEU A 62 -5.11 -0.61 27.30
CA LEU A 62 -3.73 -0.61 27.77
C LEU A 62 -3.66 0.07 29.14
#